data_AF-A0A945EGH8-F1
#
_entry.id   AF-A0A945EGH8-F1
#
_cell.length_a   1.000
_cell.length_b   1.000
_cell.length_c   1.000
_cell.angle_alpha   90.00
_cell.angle_beta   90.00
_cell.angle_gamma   90.00
#
_symmetry.space_group_name_H-M   'P 1'
#
loop_
_entity.id
_entity.type
_entity.pdbx_description
1 polymer ?
#
loop_
_entity_poly.entity_id
_entity_poly.type
_entity_poly.pdbx_seq_one_letter_code
_entity_poly.pdbx_strand_id
1 'polypeptide(L)'
;MKTKKQIYSKITLLLSLLLVVTIGCESERALSEDVVLATFSPSPDVYIDGFSSGLEYYPYLNSKFEAFSVDTEEKYKGSSSMRFDVPVEGDPAGAYAGAIFRDDNGGRNLTQYDALTFWAKATQSAKINDIGFGQDFGENKFEVSKRGLQLTTNWVKYVIPIPDASRLIQEKGLLWYAEGPENGEGYSFWIDEVKFEKLGTISDIEALILEGDDKVITSFNGVQTTIDGVSATFNFTDQISQTISISPAYLTFNSSNTSVATVDDFGVVTTLESGTAVITASFNDQQVSGSLTINSLGAFSHAPIPTQDPANVISLFSDAYTNVPVNYYNGYWAPWQTTLSDDFTVDGDNILQYTIFNFVGMEFSAPTIDATSMTHFHLDAYIPGPIAGGREFRVLLVDFGADGSYGGGDDTRHSTTFRAPTLVSQSWISIDLPFSSLTGLGSRSNMAQLILEGGDGSKIFIDNLYFYN
;
A
#
# COMPACT_ATOMS: atom_id res chain seq x y z
N MET A 1 5.31 90.68 7.05
CA MET A 1 6.16 89.69 6.34
C MET A 1 7.18 88.98 7.26
N LYS A 2 6.85 88.70 8.53
CA LYS A 2 7.75 87.97 9.48
C LYS A 2 7.13 86.74 10.16
N THR A 3 5.82 86.48 10.01
CA THR A 3 5.12 85.37 10.69
C THR A 3 4.93 84.10 9.84
N LYS A 4 5.01 84.16 8.50
CA LYS A 4 4.92 82.94 7.66
C LYS A 4 6.20 82.10 7.66
N LYS A 5 7.39 82.70 7.76
CA LYS A 5 8.69 81.99 7.66
C LYS A 5 8.99 81.07 8.87
N GLN A 6 8.45 81.38 10.05
CA GLN A 6 8.65 80.58 11.26
C GLN A 6 7.69 79.38 11.38
N ILE A 7 6.54 79.40 10.68
CA ILE A 7 5.59 78.27 10.69
C ILE A 7 6.11 77.13 9.82
N TYR A 8 6.64 77.42 8.62
CA TYR A 8 7.23 76.39 7.76
C TYR A 8 8.46 75.73 8.41
N SER A 9 9.36 76.51 9.05
CA SER A 9 10.54 75.94 9.72
C SER A 9 10.20 75.03 10.91
N LYS A 10 9.12 75.30 11.66
CA LYS A 10 8.67 74.45 12.78
C LYS A 10 7.94 73.20 12.29
N ILE A 11 7.20 73.28 11.19
CA ILE A 11 6.52 72.12 10.58
C ILE A 11 7.53 71.20 9.89
N THR A 12 8.56 71.74 9.22
CA THR A 12 9.63 70.93 8.62
C THR A 12 10.47 70.23 9.69
N LEU A 13 10.75 70.88 10.82
CA LEU A 13 11.46 70.27 11.96
C LEU A 13 10.61 69.18 12.63
N LEU A 14 9.30 69.38 12.78
CA LEU A 14 8.40 68.35 13.32
C LEU A 14 8.22 67.16 12.38
N LEU A 15 8.12 67.38 11.05
CA LEU A 15 8.06 66.28 10.08
C LEU A 15 9.38 65.51 10.01
N SER A 16 10.53 66.20 10.10
CA SER A 16 11.83 65.53 10.12
C SER A 16 12.06 64.75 11.42
N LEU A 17 11.56 65.24 12.56
CA LEU A 17 11.64 64.52 13.84
C LEU A 17 10.67 63.32 13.86
N LEU A 18 9.50 63.44 13.23
CA LEU A 18 8.54 62.33 13.08
C LEU A 18 9.08 61.23 12.16
N LEU A 19 9.82 61.60 11.10
CA LEU A 19 10.48 60.65 10.20
C LEU A 19 11.65 59.91 10.87
N VAL A 20 12.34 60.53 11.84
CA VAL A 20 13.43 59.90 12.59
C VAL A 20 12.89 58.96 13.69
N VAL A 21 11.69 59.20 14.23
CA VAL A 21 11.06 58.32 15.24
C VAL A 21 10.44 57.06 14.61
N THR A 22 9.99 57.09 13.35
CA THR A 22 9.49 55.89 12.66
C THR A 22 10.59 54.96 12.18
N ILE A 23 11.83 55.45 11.99
CA ILE A 23 13.01 54.63 11.65
C ILE A 23 13.68 54.05 12.91
N GLY A 24 13.40 54.61 14.09
CA GLY A 24 13.98 54.18 15.37
C GLY A 24 13.16 53.13 16.16
N CYS A 25 12.00 52.71 15.64
CA CYS A 25 11.11 51.75 16.31
C CYS A 25 10.86 50.47 15.49
N GLU A 26 11.56 50.30 14.38
CA GLU A 26 11.81 48.96 13.85
C GLU A 26 13.12 48.50 14.47
N SER A 27 13.05 47.94 15.67
CA SER A 27 13.99 46.87 15.97
C SER A 27 13.59 45.71 15.05
N GLU A 28 14.00 45.77 13.79
CA GLU A 28 14.46 44.56 13.14
C GLU A 28 15.55 44.04 14.07
N ARG A 29 15.15 43.20 15.03
CA ARG A 29 16.04 42.16 15.51
C ARG A 29 16.28 41.30 14.27
N ALA A 30 17.17 41.77 13.39
CA ALA A 30 17.93 40.88 12.55
C ALA A 30 18.42 39.80 13.52
N LEU A 31 17.90 38.59 13.33
CA LEU A 31 18.51 37.39 13.89
C LEU A 31 20.01 37.59 13.67
N SER A 32 20.82 37.63 14.73
CA SER A 32 22.25 37.82 14.54
C SER A 32 22.74 36.74 13.56
N GLU A 33 23.84 36.99 12.85
CA GLU A 33 24.46 35.95 12.01
C GLU A 33 24.86 34.68 12.82
N ASP A 34 24.70 34.71 14.15
CA ASP A 34 24.87 33.60 15.08
C ASP A 34 23.56 32.87 15.45
N VAL A 35 22.44 33.11 14.75
CA VAL A 35 21.23 32.32 14.96
C VAL A 35 21.44 30.92 14.38
N VAL A 36 21.83 30.01 15.28
CA VAL A 36 21.80 28.57 15.03
C VAL A 36 20.33 28.17 14.98
N LEU A 37 19.84 27.82 13.79
CA LEU A 37 18.55 27.16 13.65
C LEU A 37 18.56 25.89 14.51
N ALA A 38 17.51 25.65 15.29
CA ALA A 38 17.37 24.41 16.02
C ALA A 38 17.37 23.25 15.03
N THR A 39 18.38 22.38 15.11
CA THR A 39 18.49 21.18 14.30
C THR A 39 18.07 19.96 15.11
N PHE A 40 17.55 18.94 14.43
CA PHE A 40 17.29 17.65 15.07
C PHE A 40 18.59 17.00 15.54
N SER A 41 18.48 16.17 16.58
CA SER A 41 19.62 15.48 17.17
C SER A 41 20.37 14.69 16.09
N PRO A 42 21.69 14.85 15.92
CA PRO A 42 22.47 14.05 15.00
C PRO A 42 22.95 12.74 15.63
N SER A 43 22.34 12.29 16.74
CA SER A 43 22.81 11.12 17.49
C SER A 43 22.73 9.84 16.65
N PRO A 44 23.84 9.10 16.46
CA PRO A 44 23.83 7.84 15.72
C PRO A 44 23.23 6.68 16.51
N ASP A 45 23.31 6.75 17.84
CA ASP A 45 23.12 5.58 18.72
C ASP A 45 21.65 5.21 18.83
N VAL A 46 21.29 3.98 18.48
CA VAL A 46 19.93 3.46 18.69
C VAL A 46 19.92 2.68 20.00
N TYR A 47 20.76 1.64 20.09
CA TYR A 47 20.97 0.82 21.28
C TYR A 47 22.44 0.41 21.39
N ILE A 48 23.13 0.84 22.45
CA ILE A 48 24.53 0.46 22.71
C ILE A 48 24.63 -0.38 23.97
N ASP A 49 24.12 0.14 25.07
CA ASP A 49 24.10 -0.51 26.40
C ASP A 49 22.74 -0.28 27.09
N GLY A 50 21.77 0.14 26.28
CA GLY A 50 20.51 0.74 26.69
C GLY A 50 20.01 1.67 25.58
N PHE A 51 18.74 2.06 25.72
CA PHE A 51 18.09 2.92 24.74
C PHE A 51 18.66 4.33 24.76
N SER A 52 18.83 4.87 23.56
CA SER A 52 19.01 6.30 23.36
C SER A 52 17.77 7.08 23.84
N SER A 53 17.98 8.32 24.27
CA SER A 53 16.91 9.15 24.84
C SER A 53 15.73 9.32 23.88
N GLY A 54 14.51 9.00 24.33
CA GLY A 54 13.26 9.13 23.57
C GLY A 54 12.94 7.96 22.65
N LEU A 55 13.79 6.93 22.63
CA LEU A 55 13.53 5.74 21.85
C LEU A 55 12.54 4.82 22.57
N GLU A 56 11.41 4.57 21.93
CA GLU A 56 10.30 3.78 22.50
C GLU A 56 10.04 2.53 21.65
N TYR A 57 9.59 1.45 22.31
CA TYR A 57 9.24 0.18 21.67
C TYR A 57 7.73 0.10 21.39
N TYR A 58 7.36 -0.11 20.13
CA TYR A 58 5.97 -0.16 19.68
C TYR A 58 5.70 -1.46 18.89
N PRO A 59 5.11 -2.50 19.51
CA PRO A 59 4.80 -3.75 18.84
C PRO A 59 3.67 -3.57 17.81
N TYR A 60 3.77 -4.29 16.69
CA TYR A 60 2.70 -4.32 15.68
C TYR A 60 1.44 -5.00 16.19
N LEU A 61 0.32 -4.73 15.52
CA LEU A 61 -0.90 -5.48 15.75
C LEU A 61 -0.67 -6.97 15.44
N ASN A 62 -1.19 -7.84 16.30
CA ASN A 62 -1.07 -9.30 16.25
C ASN A 62 0.36 -9.86 16.41
N SER A 63 1.37 -9.03 16.65
CA SER A 63 2.68 -9.52 17.10
C SER A 63 2.63 -9.88 18.58
N LYS A 64 3.56 -10.74 19.00
CA LYS A 64 3.75 -11.07 20.41
C LYS A 64 4.27 -9.84 21.14
N PHE A 65 3.41 -9.22 21.94
CA PHE A 65 3.69 -7.97 22.66
C PHE A 65 4.99 -8.05 23.49
N GLU A 66 5.18 -9.14 24.21
CA GLU A 66 6.33 -9.39 25.10
C GLU A 66 7.52 -10.06 24.38
N ALA A 67 7.60 -9.99 23.04
CA ALA A 67 8.71 -10.58 22.30
C ALA A 67 10.05 -9.88 22.59
N PHE A 68 10.04 -8.60 22.98
CA PHE A 68 11.26 -7.84 23.23
C PHE A 68 11.62 -7.79 24.72
N SER A 69 12.90 -7.98 25.03
CA SER A 69 13.48 -7.76 26.35
C SER A 69 14.94 -7.29 26.26
N VAL A 70 15.52 -6.86 27.39
CA VAL A 70 16.94 -6.51 27.51
C VAL A 70 17.67 -7.64 28.24
N ASP A 71 18.76 -8.13 27.67
CA ASP A 71 19.57 -9.23 28.22
C ASP A 71 20.93 -8.70 28.69
N THR A 72 21.29 -8.96 29.96
CA THR A 72 22.56 -8.52 30.55
C THR A 72 23.63 -9.62 30.54
N GLU A 73 23.30 -10.83 30.14
CA GLU A 73 24.22 -11.97 30.11
C GLU A 73 24.77 -12.18 28.71
N GLU A 74 23.90 -12.40 27.73
CA GLU A 74 24.27 -12.61 26.32
C GLU A 74 24.38 -11.25 25.61
N LYS A 75 25.59 -10.86 25.24
CA LYS A 75 25.90 -9.57 24.60
C LYS A 75 27.17 -9.67 23.77
N TYR A 76 27.29 -8.82 22.76
CA TYR A 76 28.52 -8.72 21.97
C TYR A 76 29.54 -7.86 22.72
N LYS A 77 29.11 -6.71 23.24
CA LYS A 77 29.97 -5.76 23.93
C LYS A 77 29.21 -5.07 25.06
N GLY A 78 29.96 -4.44 25.98
CA GLY A 78 29.36 -3.64 27.05
C GLY A 78 28.68 -4.49 28.13
N SER A 79 27.45 -4.11 28.45
CA SER A 79 26.68 -4.48 29.63
C SER A 79 25.32 -5.12 29.33
N SER A 80 24.74 -4.86 28.15
CA SER A 80 23.47 -5.46 27.75
C SER A 80 23.28 -5.52 26.23
N SER A 81 22.34 -6.35 25.76
CA SER A 81 21.91 -6.40 24.37
C SER A 81 20.37 -6.45 24.27
N MET A 82 19.85 -6.21 23.07
CA MET A 82 18.44 -6.39 22.74
C MET A 82 18.17 -7.87 22.50
N ARG A 83 17.17 -8.45 23.18
CA ARG A 83 16.73 -9.83 22.98
C ARG A 83 15.32 -9.86 22.41
N PHE A 84 15.12 -10.73 21.44
CA PHE A 84 13.85 -10.94 20.74
C PHE A 84 13.49 -12.42 20.78
N ASP A 85 12.33 -12.74 21.34
CA ASP A 85 11.81 -14.10 21.49
C ASP A 85 10.66 -14.34 20.49
N VAL A 86 11.00 -14.97 19.36
CA VAL A 86 10.09 -15.36 18.29
C VAL A 86 9.15 -16.47 18.77
N PRO A 87 7.82 -16.30 18.68
CA PRO A 87 6.87 -17.31 19.12
C PRO A 87 6.92 -18.57 18.25
N VAL A 88 6.43 -19.67 18.81
CA VAL A 88 6.11 -20.90 18.08
C VAL A 88 4.85 -20.68 17.22
N GLU A 89 4.68 -21.46 16.15
CA GLU A 89 3.45 -21.42 15.37
C GLU A 89 2.22 -21.75 16.24
N GLY A 90 1.17 -20.94 16.13
CA GLY A 90 -0.05 -21.08 16.91
C GLY A 90 0.03 -20.54 18.35
N ASP A 91 1.09 -19.81 18.72
CA ASP A 91 1.16 -19.14 20.02
C ASP A 91 -0.01 -18.15 20.19
N PRO A 92 -0.85 -18.30 21.24
CA PRO A 92 -1.99 -17.42 21.47
C PRO A 92 -1.60 -15.98 21.81
N ALA A 93 -0.34 -15.72 22.19
CA ALA A 93 0.16 -14.38 22.49
C ALA A 93 0.51 -13.56 21.24
N GLY A 94 0.61 -14.19 20.07
CA GLY A 94 0.92 -13.55 18.79
C GLY A 94 1.65 -14.51 17.85
N ALA A 95 1.38 -14.39 16.54
CA ALA A 95 1.90 -15.34 15.54
C ALA A 95 3.36 -15.09 15.14
N TYR A 96 3.91 -13.92 15.49
CA TYR A 96 5.25 -13.48 15.12
C TYR A 96 5.77 -12.45 16.14
N ALA A 97 7.07 -12.22 16.18
CA ALA A 97 7.70 -11.13 16.94
C ALA A 97 7.90 -9.93 16.01
N GLY A 98 7.47 -8.73 16.41
CA GLY A 98 7.71 -7.56 15.57
C GLY A 98 7.29 -6.25 16.21
N ALA A 99 8.09 -5.22 15.96
CA ALA A 99 7.90 -3.88 16.49
C ALA A 99 8.74 -2.84 15.74
N ILE A 100 8.38 -1.56 15.93
CA ILE A 100 9.21 -0.41 15.61
C ILE A 100 9.86 0.16 16.87
N PHE A 101 11.06 0.72 16.71
CA PHE A 101 11.77 1.52 17.68
C PHE A 101 11.83 2.96 17.17
N ARG A 102 10.99 3.82 17.76
CA ARG A 102 10.76 5.18 17.26
C ARG A 102 11.30 6.23 18.23
N ASP A 103 11.92 7.27 17.69
CA ASP A 103 12.33 8.45 18.46
C ASP A 103 11.18 9.43 18.66
N ASP A 104 10.59 9.40 19.85
CA ASP A 104 9.48 10.27 20.25
C ASP A 104 9.94 11.68 20.66
N ASN A 105 11.25 11.95 20.67
CA ASN A 105 11.79 13.31 20.83
C ASN A 105 11.77 14.13 19.53
N GLY A 106 10.98 13.70 18.54
CA GLY A 106 10.74 14.45 17.31
C GLY A 106 11.64 14.06 16.14
N GLY A 107 12.47 13.02 16.28
CA GLY A 107 13.32 12.47 15.23
C GLY A 107 14.74 13.04 15.18
N ARG A 108 15.52 12.53 14.24
CA ARG A 108 16.97 12.73 14.13
C ARG A 108 17.39 13.23 12.76
N ASN A 109 18.47 14.00 12.77
CA ASN A 109 19.17 14.35 11.55
C ASN A 109 20.24 13.28 11.26
N LEU A 110 19.94 12.38 10.33
CA LEU A 110 20.83 11.28 9.93
C LEU A 110 21.61 11.56 8.64
N THR A 111 21.59 12.80 8.14
CA THR A 111 22.20 13.20 6.85
C THR A 111 23.71 12.95 6.73
N GLN A 112 24.41 12.72 7.84
CA GLN A 112 25.85 12.47 7.86
C GLN A 112 26.24 10.99 7.76
N TYR A 113 25.28 10.07 7.82
CA TYR A 113 25.50 8.62 7.84
C TYR A 113 25.27 7.99 6.48
N ASP A 114 25.74 6.75 6.28
CA ASP A 114 25.49 5.96 5.07
C ASP A 114 24.96 4.55 5.35
N ALA A 115 24.91 4.13 6.63
CA ALA A 115 24.37 2.84 7.02
C ALA A 115 23.81 2.81 8.44
N LEU A 116 22.83 1.95 8.68
CA LEU A 116 22.53 1.37 9.99
C LEU A 116 23.38 0.11 10.16
N THR A 117 24.06 -0.01 11.30
CA THR A 117 24.89 -1.17 11.62
C THR A 117 24.52 -1.75 12.97
N PHE A 118 24.70 -3.06 13.11
CA PHE A 118 24.48 -3.77 14.36
C PHE A 118 25.19 -5.12 14.34
N TRP A 119 25.41 -5.69 15.51
CA TRP A 119 25.81 -7.09 15.67
C TRP A 119 24.58 -7.92 15.98
N ALA A 120 24.46 -9.11 15.40
CA ALA A 120 23.38 -10.02 15.74
C ALA A 120 23.83 -11.48 15.78
N LYS A 121 23.10 -12.28 16.57
CA LYS A 121 23.18 -13.75 16.62
C LYS A 121 21.83 -14.34 17.01
N ALA A 122 21.66 -15.63 16.81
CA ALA A 122 20.47 -16.37 17.23
C ALA A 122 20.82 -17.66 18.00
N THR A 123 19.83 -18.27 18.64
CA THR A 123 19.96 -19.60 19.26
C THR A 123 20.17 -20.70 18.22
N GLN A 124 19.77 -20.44 16.98
CA GLN A 124 19.91 -21.34 15.83
C GLN A 124 20.21 -20.56 14.54
N SER A 125 20.48 -21.27 13.45
CA SER A 125 20.51 -20.65 12.13
C SER A 125 19.08 -20.34 11.70
N ALA A 126 18.79 -19.06 11.42
CA ALA A 126 17.45 -18.57 11.08
C ALA A 126 17.56 -17.36 10.14
N LYS A 127 16.47 -16.92 9.53
CA LYS A 127 16.42 -15.73 8.69
C LYS A 127 15.37 -14.77 9.23
N ILE A 128 15.79 -13.59 9.68
CA ILE A 128 14.83 -12.52 9.98
C ILE A 128 14.07 -12.17 8.69
N ASN A 129 12.75 -12.29 8.69
CA ASN A 129 11.88 -12.02 7.55
C ASN A 129 12.11 -10.60 7.03
N ASP A 130 11.99 -9.61 7.91
CA ASP A 130 12.22 -8.19 7.60
C ASP A 130 12.87 -7.45 8.79
N ILE A 131 13.85 -6.61 8.50
CA ILE A 131 14.50 -5.73 9.47
C ILE A 131 15.01 -4.47 8.77
N GLY A 132 14.91 -3.31 9.42
CA GLY A 132 15.38 -2.06 8.83
C GLY A 132 15.10 -0.83 9.67
N PHE A 133 14.87 0.31 9.02
CA PHE A 133 14.56 1.59 9.66
C PHE A 133 13.50 2.36 8.84
N GLY A 134 13.06 3.51 9.32
CA GLY A 134 12.14 4.42 8.60
C GLY A 134 10.66 4.24 8.90
N GLN A 135 10.27 3.21 9.65
CA GLN A 135 8.88 3.04 10.11
C GLN A 135 8.61 3.80 11.41
N ASP A 136 7.52 4.58 11.42
CA ASP A 136 7.18 5.49 12.53
C ASP A 136 5.69 5.44 12.95
N PHE A 137 4.89 4.55 12.35
CA PHE A 137 3.42 4.48 12.46
C PHE A 137 2.69 5.75 12.00
N GLY A 138 3.40 6.63 11.28
CA GLY A 138 2.85 7.72 10.50
C GLY A 138 2.87 7.36 9.03
N GLU A 139 3.60 8.15 8.25
CA GLU A 139 3.72 7.97 6.80
C GLU A 139 4.72 6.86 6.42
N ASN A 140 5.60 6.44 7.33
CA ASN A 140 6.73 5.54 7.03
C ASN A 140 7.53 6.01 5.79
N LYS A 141 7.65 7.33 5.63
CA LYS A 141 8.03 7.97 4.36
C LYS A 141 9.35 7.45 3.80
N PHE A 142 10.34 7.18 4.66
CA PHE A 142 11.67 6.72 4.27
C PHE A 142 11.96 5.30 4.75
N GLU A 143 10.96 4.42 4.71
CA GLU A 143 11.14 3.01 5.05
C GLU A 143 12.23 2.33 4.19
N VAL A 144 13.05 1.55 4.87
CA VAL A 144 14.06 0.67 4.29
C VAL A 144 13.90 -0.71 4.94
N SER A 145 13.82 -1.77 4.13
CA SER A 145 13.72 -3.16 4.59
C SER A 145 14.81 -4.06 3.99
N LYS A 146 15.56 -4.72 4.86
CA LYS A 146 16.37 -5.89 4.51
C LYS A 146 15.55 -7.16 4.74
N ARG A 147 15.15 -7.80 3.64
CA ARG A 147 14.44 -9.08 3.67
C ARG A 147 15.38 -10.27 3.84
N GLY A 148 14.96 -11.26 4.65
CA GLY A 148 15.64 -12.54 4.78
C GLY A 148 17.06 -12.44 5.33
N LEU A 149 17.28 -11.62 6.36
CA LEU A 149 18.60 -11.45 6.97
C LEU A 149 19.05 -12.75 7.65
N GLN A 150 20.04 -13.42 7.08
CA GLN A 150 20.56 -14.67 7.62
C GLN A 150 21.31 -14.44 8.94
N LEU A 151 20.78 -14.99 10.03
CA LEU A 151 21.44 -15.07 11.32
C LEU A 151 22.26 -16.35 11.45
N THR A 152 23.26 -16.29 12.33
CA THR A 152 24.06 -17.44 12.76
C THR A 152 24.08 -17.54 14.28
N THR A 153 24.62 -18.63 14.82
CA THR A 153 24.79 -18.79 16.27
C THR A 153 25.95 -17.96 16.84
N ASN A 154 26.80 -17.38 15.98
CA ASN A 154 27.87 -16.48 16.35
C ASN A 154 27.45 -15.03 16.10
N TRP A 155 28.03 -14.10 16.86
CA TRP A 155 27.89 -12.68 16.59
C TRP A 155 28.50 -12.32 15.24
N VAL A 156 27.67 -11.75 14.37
CA VAL A 156 28.05 -11.25 13.04
C VAL A 156 27.64 -9.79 12.95
N LYS A 157 28.49 -8.94 12.34
CA LYS A 157 28.14 -7.56 12.04
C LYS A 157 27.33 -7.49 10.75
N TYR A 158 26.22 -6.78 10.80
CA TYR A 158 25.35 -6.51 9.67
C TYR A 158 25.34 -5.02 9.33
N VAL A 159 25.06 -4.73 8.07
CA VAL A 159 25.04 -3.39 7.51
C VAL A 159 23.80 -3.27 6.63
N ILE A 160 22.90 -2.34 6.99
CA ILE A 160 21.76 -1.94 6.17
C ILE A 160 22.07 -0.53 5.62
N PRO A 161 22.32 -0.40 4.31
CA PRO A 161 22.71 0.88 3.72
C PRO A 161 21.54 1.88 3.73
N ILE A 162 21.88 3.16 3.86
CA ILE A 162 20.93 4.26 3.67
C ILE A 162 20.94 4.64 2.18
N PRO A 163 19.80 4.61 1.48
CA PRO A 163 19.77 4.92 0.05
C PRO A 163 20.25 6.34 -0.26
N ASP A 164 19.60 7.34 0.34
CA ASP A 164 19.99 8.74 0.24
C ASP A 164 19.82 9.41 1.60
N ALA A 165 20.94 9.54 2.33
CA ALA A 165 20.94 10.13 3.67
C ALA A 165 20.53 11.60 3.68
N SER A 166 20.68 12.33 2.56
CA SER A 166 20.32 13.75 2.49
C SER A 166 18.83 14.00 2.75
N ARG A 167 17.98 12.98 2.55
CA ARG A 167 16.54 13.02 2.83
C ARG A 167 16.20 12.81 4.31
N LEU A 168 17.10 12.25 5.11
CA LEU A 168 16.87 11.89 6.52
C LEU A 168 17.17 13.04 7.48
N ILE A 169 16.48 14.17 7.30
CA ILE A 169 16.67 15.37 8.13
C ILE A 169 15.95 15.25 9.49
N GLN A 170 14.88 14.46 9.54
CA GLN A 170 14.02 14.27 10.71
C GLN A 170 13.49 12.82 10.75
N GLU A 171 14.40 11.85 10.73
CA GLU A 171 14.03 10.44 10.77
C GLU A 171 13.61 10.01 12.18
N LYS A 172 12.46 9.36 12.31
CA LYS A 172 11.92 8.92 13.61
C LYS A 172 12.03 7.41 13.78
N GLY A 173 11.88 6.63 12.72
CA GLY A 173 11.95 5.17 12.77
C GLY A 173 13.41 4.72 12.75
N LEU A 174 13.97 4.36 13.89
CA LEU A 174 15.41 4.10 14.00
C LEU A 174 15.79 2.63 13.84
N LEU A 175 14.87 1.72 14.17
CA LEU A 175 14.97 0.29 13.93
C LEU A 175 13.56 -0.30 13.87
N TRP A 176 13.33 -1.30 13.05
CA TRP A 176 12.14 -2.15 13.13
C TRP A 176 12.47 -3.56 12.68
N TYR A 177 11.66 -4.52 13.10
CA TYR A 177 11.79 -5.91 12.66
C TYR A 177 10.43 -6.60 12.67
N ALA A 178 10.28 -7.61 11.83
CA ALA A 178 9.20 -8.57 11.86
C ALA A 178 9.75 -9.96 11.58
N GLU A 179 9.45 -10.92 12.45
CA GLU A 179 9.98 -12.27 12.37
C GLU A 179 9.00 -13.33 12.87
N GLY A 180 8.76 -14.33 12.04
CA GLY A 180 7.95 -15.52 12.36
C GLY A 180 8.79 -16.75 12.74
N PRO A 181 8.14 -17.82 13.22
CA PRO A 181 8.82 -19.08 13.53
C PRO A 181 9.48 -19.74 12.32
N GLU A 182 10.57 -20.46 12.56
CA GLU A 182 11.28 -21.23 11.54
C GLU A 182 10.82 -22.69 11.56
N ASN A 183 10.17 -23.13 10.48
CA ASN A 183 9.53 -24.46 10.39
C ASN A 183 8.54 -24.73 11.55
N GLY A 184 7.84 -23.70 11.98
CA GLY A 184 6.89 -23.76 13.09
C GLY A 184 7.52 -23.61 14.49
N GLU A 185 8.85 -23.65 14.60
CA GLU A 185 9.57 -23.55 15.87
C GLU A 185 9.96 -22.11 16.21
N GLY A 186 9.67 -21.70 17.44
CA GLY A 186 10.10 -20.41 17.99
C GLY A 186 11.59 -20.42 18.34
N TYR A 187 12.21 -19.24 18.39
CA TYR A 187 13.63 -19.10 18.74
C TYR A 187 13.93 -17.71 19.30
N SER A 188 15.14 -17.53 19.83
CA SER A 188 15.58 -16.21 20.32
C SER A 188 16.74 -15.70 19.48
N PHE A 189 16.74 -14.39 19.23
CA PHE A 189 17.89 -13.71 18.68
C PHE A 189 18.24 -12.45 19.48
N TRP A 190 19.48 -12.05 19.36
CA TRP A 190 20.02 -10.87 20.03
C TRP A 190 20.59 -9.91 19.01
N ILE A 191 20.42 -8.62 19.28
CA ILE A 191 21.01 -7.52 18.53
C ILE A 191 21.75 -6.61 19.52
N ASP A 192 22.94 -6.17 19.15
CA ASP A 192 23.78 -5.32 19.99
C ASP A 192 24.53 -4.26 19.15
N GLU A 193 24.98 -3.17 19.78
CA GLU A 193 25.70 -2.06 19.16
C GLU A 193 24.98 -1.48 17.92
N VAL A 194 23.67 -1.24 18.04
CA VAL A 194 22.82 -0.68 16.99
C VAL A 194 23.04 0.82 16.86
N LYS A 195 23.52 1.26 15.71
CA LYS A 195 23.79 2.67 15.43
C LYS A 195 23.95 2.98 13.95
N PHE A 196 23.71 4.24 13.61
CA PHE A 196 24.03 4.78 12.30
C PHE A 196 25.52 5.10 12.20
N GLU A 197 26.17 4.66 11.13
CA GLU A 197 27.59 4.87 10.87
C GLU A 197 27.81 5.51 9.49
N LYS A 198 28.96 6.16 9.33
CA LYS A 198 29.51 6.56 8.04
C LYS A 198 30.67 5.63 7.71
N LEU A 199 30.41 4.58 6.96
CA LEU A 199 31.36 3.55 6.62
C LEU A 199 32.28 3.97 5.49
N GLY A 200 31.76 4.72 4.51
CA GLY A 200 32.51 5.13 3.31
C GLY A 200 32.91 3.96 2.38
N THR A 201 32.39 2.76 2.62
CA THR A 201 32.67 1.54 1.83
C THR A 201 31.52 1.16 0.89
N ILE A 202 30.42 1.92 0.93
CA ILE A 202 29.20 1.71 0.13
C ILE A 202 29.32 2.55 -1.15
N SER A 203 29.12 1.91 -2.29
CA SER A 203 29.20 2.53 -3.61
C SER A 203 28.03 2.11 -4.50
N ASP A 204 28.06 2.56 -5.76
CA ASP A 204 27.23 2.17 -6.92
C ASP A 204 25.87 1.58 -6.57
N ILE A 205 24.83 2.37 -6.77
CA ILE A 205 23.45 2.02 -6.44
C ILE A 205 22.69 1.80 -7.73
N GLU A 206 22.20 0.59 -7.93
CA GLU A 206 21.24 0.28 -8.99
C GLU A 206 19.86 0.14 -8.36
N ALA A 207 18.96 1.08 -8.66
CA ALA A 207 17.58 1.04 -8.20
C ALA A 207 16.67 0.49 -9.30
N LEU A 208 15.57 -0.11 -8.86
CA LEU A 208 14.53 -0.71 -9.69
C LEU A 208 13.16 -0.22 -9.18
N ILE A 209 12.24 0.02 -10.10
CA ILE A 209 10.79 0.05 -9.82
C ILE A 209 10.12 -1.13 -10.51
N LEU A 210 8.99 -1.59 -10.00
CA LEU A 210 8.21 -2.67 -10.62
C LEU A 210 9.05 -3.94 -10.85
N GLU A 211 9.99 -4.22 -9.94
CA GLU A 211 10.94 -5.35 -10.05
C GLU A 211 11.89 -5.26 -11.26
N GLY A 212 11.98 -4.09 -11.90
CA GLY A 212 12.78 -3.83 -13.10
C GLY A 212 12.00 -4.00 -14.41
N ASP A 213 10.71 -4.34 -14.36
CA ASP A 213 9.89 -4.57 -15.54
C ASP A 213 9.27 -3.27 -16.11
N ASP A 214 9.13 -3.25 -17.43
CA ASP A 214 8.29 -2.27 -18.13
C ASP A 214 6.84 -2.79 -18.15
N LYS A 215 6.00 -2.29 -17.23
CA LYS A 215 4.58 -2.66 -17.16
C LYS A 215 3.74 -1.71 -18.01
N VAL A 216 2.73 -2.26 -18.68
CA VAL A 216 1.74 -1.49 -19.45
C VAL A 216 0.35 -1.79 -18.91
N ILE A 217 -0.37 -0.76 -18.48
CA ILE A 217 -1.74 -0.90 -17.99
C ILE A 217 -2.72 -0.04 -18.78
N THR A 218 -3.99 -0.46 -18.76
CA THR A 218 -5.11 0.36 -19.22
C THR A 218 -5.78 0.94 -18.00
N SER A 219 -6.08 2.24 -18.03
CA SER A 219 -6.64 2.98 -16.89
C SER A 219 -7.75 3.94 -17.34
N PHE A 220 -8.41 4.55 -16.37
CA PHE A 220 -9.43 5.59 -16.55
C PHE A 220 -9.13 6.78 -15.64
N ASN A 221 -9.69 7.94 -15.96
CA ASN A 221 -9.56 9.13 -15.11
C ASN A 221 -9.97 8.82 -13.67
N GLY A 222 -9.20 9.30 -12.70
CA GLY A 222 -9.44 9.09 -11.26
C GLY A 222 -8.83 7.81 -10.70
N VAL A 223 -8.49 6.82 -11.53
CA VAL A 223 -7.85 5.58 -11.05
C VAL A 223 -6.43 5.85 -10.55
N GLN A 224 -6.14 5.30 -9.38
CA GLN A 224 -4.82 5.33 -8.75
C GLN A 224 -4.13 3.97 -8.86
N THR A 225 -2.85 3.98 -9.21
CA THR A 225 -2.00 2.77 -9.30
C THR A 225 -0.72 3.01 -8.51
N THR A 226 -0.36 2.11 -7.61
CA THR A 226 0.88 2.22 -6.84
C THR A 226 2.04 1.56 -7.58
N ILE A 227 3.19 2.24 -7.65
CA ILE A 227 4.43 1.65 -8.14
C ILE A 227 5.00 0.73 -7.05
N ASP A 228 4.96 -0.57 -7.31
CA ASP A 228 5.46 -1.63 -6.43
C ASP A 228 6.92 -2.03 -6.75
N GLY A 229 7.42 -3.04 -6.05
CA GLY A 229 8.71 -3.67 -6.37
C GLY A 229 9.93 -2.75 -6.27
N VAL A 230 9.85 -1.67 -5.48
CA VAL A 230 10.92 -0.68 -5.36
C VAL A 230 12.07 -1.23 -4.51
N SER A 231 13.25 -1.30 -5.10
CA SER A 231 14.46 -1.81 -4.45
C SER A 231 15.72 -1.13 -4.98
N ALA A 232 16.80 -1.22 -4.19
CA ALA A 232 18.11 -0.77 -4.58
C ALA A 232 19.19 -1.80 -4.20
N THR A 233 20.12 -2.02 -5.11
CA THR A 233 21.28 -2.89 -4.91
C THR A 233 22.50 -2.03 -4.62
N PHE A 234 23.08 -2.24 -3.45
CA PHE A 234 24.25 -1.53 -2.95
C PHE A 234 25.49 -2.41 -3.05
N ASN A 235 26.56 -1.84 -3.57
CA ASN A 235 27.86 -2.50 -3.63
C ASN A 235 28.71 -2.11 -2.42
N PHE A 236 29.46 -3.08 -1.90
CA PHE A 236 30.35 -2.90 -0.75
C PHE A 236 31.78 -3.23 -1.18
N THR A 237 32.76 -2.49 -0.67
CA THR A 237 34.18 -2.73 -0.99
C THR A 237 34.68 -4.07 -0.44
N ASP A 238 34.12 -4.52 0.69
CA ASP A 238 34.59 -5.65 1.50
C ASP A 238 33.52 -6.71 1.77
N GLN A 239 32.32 -6.56 1.19
CA GLN A 239 31.19 -7.47 1.38
C GLN A 239 30.50 -7.78 0.05
N ILE A 240 29.63 -8.79 0.05
CA ILE A 240 28.76 -9.07 -1.10
C ILE A 240 27.78 -7.90 -1.29
N SER A 241 27.41 -7.62 -2.53
CA SER A 241 26.36 -6.65 -2.83
C SER A 241 25.05 -7.06 -2.15
N GLN A 242 24.27 -6.07 -1.72
CA GLN A 242 23.01 -6.30 -1.03
C GLN A 242 21.89 -5.55 -1.72
N THR A 243 20.84 -6.28 -2.08
CA THR A 243 19.55 -5.68 -2.48
C THR A 243 18.70 -5.44 -1.24
N ILE A 244 18.12 -4.26 -1.18
CA ILE A 244 17.30 -3.73 -0.08
C ILE A 244 16.01 -3.18 -0.69
N SER A 245 14.87 -3.42 -0.04
CA SER A 245 13.62 -2.76 -0.41
C SER A 245 13.62 -1.35 0.18
N ILE A 246 13.27 -0.35 -0.65
CA ILE A 246 13.34 1.06 -0.27
C ILE A 246 12.00 1.73 -0.59
N SER A 247 11.64 2.76 0.18
CA SER A 247 10.49 3.59 -0.11
C SER A 247 10.62 4.31 -1.47
N PRO A 248 9.52 4.48 -2.23
CA PRO A 248 9.46 5.35 -3.41
C PRO A 248 9.95 6.78 -3.14
N ALA A 249 9.85 7.26 -1.90
CA ALA A 249 10.26 8.61 -1.52
C ALA A 249 11.79 8.84 -1.59
N TYR A 250 12.59 7.81 -1.87
CA TYR A 250 14.01 7.96 -2.20
C TYR A 250 14.25 8.28 -3.68
N LEU A 251 13.26 8.04 -4.54
CA LEU A 251 13.35 8.25 -5.97
C LEU A 251 12.82 9.64 -6.36
N THR A 252 13.14 10.04 -7.59
CA THR A 252 12.52 11.19 -8.25
C THR A 252 11.73 10.67 -9.44
N PHE A 253 10.41 10.76 -9.39
CA PHE A 253 9.56 10.30 -10.48
C PHE A 253 9.35 11.36 -11.56
N ASN A 254 9.13 10.89 -12.79
CA ASN A 254 8.81 11.72 -13.94
C ASN A 254 7.68 11.09 -14.75
N SER A 255 6.75 11.91 -15.21
CA SER A 255 5.72 11.52 -16.19
C SER A 255 6.06 12.12 -17.55
N SER A 256 6.02 11.29 -18.60
CA SER A 256 6.19 11.78 -19.98
C SER A 256 5.05 12.70 -20.43
N ASN A 257 3.88 12.64 -19.76
CA ASN A 257 2.75 13.52 -20.01
C ASN A 257 1.91 13.72 -18.74
N THR A 258 2.16 14.81 -18.03
CA THR A 258 1.49 15.13 -16.76
C THR A 258 0.02 15.51 -16.91
N SER A 259 -0.49 15.78 -18.12
CA SER A 259 -1.94 15.94 -18.32
C SER A 259 -2.68 14.60 -18.32
N VAL A 260 -1.97 13.50 -18.63
CA VAL A 260 -2.54 12.14 -18.67
C VAL A 260 -2.35 11.41 -17.35
N ALA A 261 -1.17 11.49 -16.75
CA ALA A 261 -0.91 10.88 -15.45
C ALA A 261 0.15 11.64 -14.64
N THR A 262 -0.08 11.77 -13.35
CA THR A 262 0.89 12.30 -12.37
C THR A 262 1.26 11.24 -11.35
N VAL A 263 2.37 11.42 -10.66
CA VAL A 263 2.88 10.49 -9.65
C VAL A 263 3.38 11.30 -8.45
N ASP A 264 3.04 10.85 -7.25
CA ASP A 264 3.46 11.50 -6.01
C ASP A 264 4.74 10.88 -5.40
N ASP A 265 5.19 11.45 -4.29
CA ASP A 265 6.40 11.00 -3.57
C ASP A 265 6.26 9.59 -2.96
N PHE A 266 5.04 9.05 -2.86
CA PHE A 266 4.77 7.69 -2.39
C PHE A 266 4.66 6.69 -3.56
N GLY A 267 4.94 7.14 -4.79
CA GLY A 267 4.85 6.29 -5.97
C GLY A 267 3.41 6.00 -6.41
N VAL A 268 2.42 6.77 -5.94
CA VAL A 268 1.03 6.63 -6.36
C VAL A 268 0.80 7.43 -7.64
N VAL A 269 0.50 6.71 -8.72
CA VAL A 269 0.20 7.27 -10.04
C VAL A 269 -1.29 7.52 -10.15
N THR A 270 -1.70 8.77 -10.38
CA THR A 270 -3.10 9.16 -10.63
C THR A 270 -3.31 9.39 -12.12
N THR A 271 -4.29 8.72 -12.71
CA THR A 271 -4.70 8.91 -14.10
C THR A 271 -5.68 10.07 -14.22
N LEU A 272 -5.49 10.97 -15.18
CA LEU A 272 -6.18 12.27 -15.23
C LEU A 272 -7.00 12.49 -16.50
N GLU A 273 -6.44 12.21 -17.68
CA GLU A 273 -7.10 12.41 -18.98
C GLU A 273 -6.82 11.24 -19.93
N SER A 274 -7.61 11.14 -21.01
CA SER A 274 -7.37 10.17 -22.08
C SER A 274 -6.02 10.40 -22.75
N GLY A 275 -5.28 9.33 -23.04
CA GLY A 275 -3.99 9.40 -23.70
C GLY A 275 -3.01 8.38 -23.14
N THR A 276 -1.73 8.61 -23.41
CA THR A 276 -0.65 7.74 -22.91
C THR A 276 0.38 8.57 -22.13
N ALA A 277 0.79 8.05 -20.98
CA ALA A 277 1.90 8.56 -20.19
C ALA A 277 2.82 7.40 -19.78
N VAL A 278 4.12 7.64 -19.78
CA VAL A 278 5.12 6.72 -19.25
C VAL A 278 5.69 7.34 -17.98
N ILE A 279 5.55 6.63 -16.87
CA ILE A 279 6.14 6.97 -15.59
C ILE A 279 7.49 6.29 -15.47
N THR A 280 8.52 7.09 -15.24
CA THR A 280 9.89 6.64 -14.98
C THR A 280 10.37 7.22 -13.66
N ALA A 281 11.46 6.68 -13.13
CA ALA A 281 12.12 7.21 -11.95
C ALA A 281 13.61 7.46 -12.23
N SER A 282 14.20 8.36 -11.44
CA SER A 282 15.64 8.52 -11.34
C SER A 282 16.08 8.46 -9.88
N PHE A 283 17.32 8.04 -9.68
CA PHE A 283 17.99 7.97 -8.41
C PHE A 283 19.41 8.52 -8.58
N ASN A 284 19.78 9.55 -7.81
CA ASN A 284 21.05 10.28 -7.98
C ASN A 284 21.33 10.67 -9.45
N ASP A 285 20.32 11.24 -10.12
CA ASP A 285 20.33 11.61 -11.55
C ASP A 285 20.56 10.46 -12.55
N GLN A 286 20.60 9.21 -12.08
CA GLN A 286 20.64 8.03 -12.93
C GLN A 286 19.24 7.46 -13.14
N GLN A 287 18.96 7.01 -14.35
CA GLN A 287 17.67 6.37 -14.65
C GLN A 287 17.57 5.03 -13.90
N VAL A 288 16.42 4.83 -13.26
CA VAL A 288 16.03 3.59 -12.58
C VAL A 288 15.48 2.61 -13.61
N SER A 289 15.75 1.31 -13.44
CA SER A 289 15.18 0.29 -14.34
C SER A 289 13.71 0.01 -14.02
N GLY A 290 12.94 -0.31 -15.06
CA GLY A 290 11.48 -0.46 -15.00
C GLY A 290 10.74 0.84 -15.31
N SER A 291 9.51 0.70 -15.81
CA SER A 291 8.63 1.83 -16.12
C SER A 291 7.17 1.43 -16.09
N LEU A 292 6.27 2.39 -15.83
CA LEU A 292 4.82 2.18 -15.92
C LEU A 292 4.25 2.97 -17.08
N THR A 293 3.75 2.28 -18.10
CA THR A 293 2.97 2.92 -19.18
C THR A 293 1.48 2.89 -18.83
N ILE A 294 0.90 4.07 -18.65
CA ILE A 294 -0.54 4.27 -18.51
C ILE A 294 -1.14 4.53 -19.89
N ASN A 295 -2.05 3.66 -20.33
CA ASN A 295 -2.95 3.93 -21.44
C ASN A 295 -4.34 4.28 -20.90
N SER A 296 -4.60 5.57 -20.75
CA SER A 296 -5.89 6.07 -20.26
C SER A 296 -6.92 6.12 -21.38
N LEU A 297 -8.07 5.50 -21.14
CA LEU A 297 -9.23 5.58 -22.04
C LEU A 297 -10.08 6.84 -21.80
N GLY A 298 -9.69 7.69 -20.85
CA GLY A 298 -10.42 8.90 -20.47
C GLY A 298 -11.40 8.66 -19.33
N ALA A 299 -12.49 9.42 -19.34
CA ALA A 299 -13.53 9.31 -18.33
C ALA A 299 -14.08 7.89 -18.25
N PHE A 300 -14.23 7.37 -17.03
CA PHE A 300 -14.90 6.12 -16.81
C PHE A 300 -16.41 6.30 -17.01
N SER A 301 -17.04 5.39 -17.73
CA SER A 301 -18.51 5.30 -17.71
C SER A 301 -18.87 4.41 -16.54
N HIS A 302 -19.57 4.94 -15.54
CA HIS A 302 -20.08 4.15 -14.42
C HIS A 302 -21.27 3.28 -14.83
N ALA A 303 -21.50 2.21 -14.07
CA ALA A 303 -22.74 1.43 -14.19
C ALA A 303 -23.95 2.29 -13.78
N PRO A 304 -25.17 1.95 -14.22
CA PRO A 304 -26.37 2.63 -13.75
C PRO A 304 -26.51 2.53 -12.23
N ILE A 305 -26.67 3.67 -11.55
CA ILE A 305 -26.87 3.69 -10.10
C ILE A 305 -28.19 2.95 -9.78
N PRO A 306 -28.15 1.89 -8.94
CA PRO A 306 -29.37 1.19 -8.55
C PRO A 306 -30.40 2.11 -7.90
N THR A 307 -31.69 1.87 -8.21
CA THR A 307 -32.80 2.71 -7.74
C THR A 307 -33.80 1.98 -6.86
N GLN A 308 -33.59 0.68 -6.61
CA GLN A 308 -34.45 -0.12 -5.73
C GLN A 308 -34.37 0.40 -4.30
N ASP A 309 -35.49 0.32 -3.57
CA ASP A 309 -35.52 0.63 -2.13
C ASP A 309 -34.55 -0.30 -1.40
N PRO A 310 -33.56 0.21 -0.63
CA PRO A 310 -32.63 -0.62 0.13
C PRO A 310 -33.31 -1.67 1.03
N ALA A 311 -34.54 -1.42 1.49
CA ALA A 311 -35.30 -2.40 2.29
C ALA A 311 -35.71 -3.66 1.50
N ASN A 312 -35.70 -3.57 0.18
CA ASN A 312 -36.10 -4.61 -0.77
C ASN A 312 -34.91 -5.22 -1.49
N VAL A 313 -33.68 -4.98 -1.01
CA VAL A 313 -32.43 -5.41 -1.68
C VAL A 313 -31.58 -6.25 -0.75
N ILE A 314 -31.07 -7.37 -1.28
CA ILE A 314 -29.94 -8.11 -0.70
C ILE A 314 -28.75 -7.90 -1.62
N SER A 315 -27.82 -7.02 -1.23
CA SER A 315 -26.67 -6.67 -2.08
C SER A 315 -25.48 -7.57 -1.81
N LEU A 316 -24.92 -8.15 -2.86
CA LEU A 316 -23.66 -8.89 -2.82
C LEU A 316 -22.49 -7.93 -3.07
N PHE A 317 -22.61 -7.05 -4.07
CA PHE A 317 -21.60 -6.08 -4.45
C PHE A 317 -22.26 -4.86 -5.07
N SER A 318 -22.32 -3.75 -4.34
CA SER A 318 -22.71 -2.43 -4.85
C SER A 318 -22.29 -1.36 -3.85
N ASP A 319 -21.88 -0.20 -4.34
CA ASP A 319 -21.63 0.98 -3.51
C ASP A 319 -22.92 1.73 -3.13
N ALA A 320 -24.06 1.39 -3.74
CA ALA A 320 -25.37 1.99 -3.44
C ALA A 320 -26.07 1.37 -2.22
N TYR A 321 -25.65 0.17 -1.78
CA TYR A 321 -26.30 -0.61 -0.73
C TYR A 321 -25.29 -1.14 0.29
N THR A 322 -25.80 -1.58 1.45
CA THR A 322 -24.98 -2.34 2.39
C THR A 322 -24.85 -3.78 1.91
N ASN A 323 -23.63 -4.19 1.58
CA ASN A 323 -23.34 -5.54 1.11
C ASN A 323 -23.45 -6.57 2.26
N VAL A 324 -24.02 -7.74 1.96
CA VAL A 324 -23.96 -8.91 2.84
C VAL A 324 -22.58 -9.59 2.73
N PRO A 325 -22.20 -10.44 3.69
CA PRO A 325 -20.94 -11.17 3.59
C PRO A 325 -20.85 -12.02 2.32
N VAL A 326 -19.74 -11.89 1.61
CA VAL A 326 -19.36 -12.71 0.45
C VAL A 326 -18.01 -13.35 0.76
N ASN A 327 -17.87 -14.66 0.56
CA ASN A 327 -16.64 -15.38 0.84
C ASN A 327 -15.52 -14.92 -0.10
N TYR A 328 -15.83 -14.83 -1.40
CA TYR A 328 -14.92 -14.34 -2.44
C TYR A 328 -15.69 -14.02 -3.73
N TYR A 329 -15.20 -13.02 -4.47
CA TYR A 329 -15.67 -12.69 -5.84
C TYR A 329 -14.86 -13.41 -6.93
N ASN A 330 -13.81 -14.14 -6.56
CA ASN A 330 -13.03 -14.96 -7.48
C ASN A 330 -12.49 -16.20 -6.75
N GLY A 331 -13.06 -17.37 -7.06
CA GLY A 331 -12.71 -18.63 -6.39
C GLY A 331 -11.46 -19.33 -6.92
N TYR A 332 -10.85 -18.85 -8.01
CA TYR A 332 -9.69 -19.47 -8.65
C TYR A 332 -9.80 -21.00 -8.80
N TRP A 333 -10.96 -21.50 -9.26
CA TRP A 333 -11.28 -22.93 -9.27
C TRP A 333 -10.38 -23.74 -10.22
N ALA A 334 -9.27 -24.23 -9.66
CA ALA A 334 -8.27 -25.00 -10.37
C ALA A 334 -8.76 -26.44 -10.69
N PRO A 335 -8.31 -27.04 -11.79
CA PRO A 335 -7.37 -26.49 -12.78
C PRO A 335 -8.06 -25.77 -13.97
N TRP A 336 -9.35 -25.45 -13.86
CA TRP A 336 -10.14 -25.00 -15.02
C TRP A 336 -10.28 -23.48 -15.14
N GLN A 337 -10.29 -22.76 -14.03
CA GLN A 337 -10.40 -21.32 -14.05
C GLN A 337 -9.05 -20.67 -14.38
N THR A 338 -9.03 -19.82 -15.41
CA THR A 338 -7.84 -19.03 -15.78
C THR A 338 -8.02 -17.53 -15.49
N THR A 339 -9.25 -17.11 -15.18
CA THR A 339 -9.58 -15.73 -14.86
C THR A 339 -8.78 -15.22 -13.66
N LEU A 340 -8.14 -14.06 -13.85
CA LEU A 340 -7.49 -13.29 -12.80
C LEU A 340 -8.35 -12.06 -12.46
N SER A 341 -8.11 -11.48 -11.28
CA SER A 341 -8.74 -10.23 -10.85
C SER A 341 -7.73 -9.09 -10.91
N ASP A 342 -8.21 -7.91 -11.27
CA ASP A 342 -7.46 -6.66 -11.35
C ASP A 342 -8.44 -5.51 -11.05
N ASP A 343 -9.15 -5.66 -9.94
CA ASP A 343 -10.22 -4.79 -9.47
C ASP A 343 -9.69 -3.37 -9.22
N PHE A 344 -10.52 -2.36 -9.47
CA PHE A 344 -10.11 -0.97 -9.32
C PHE A 344 -11.24 -0.12 -8.76
N THR A 345 -10.85 1.00 -8.13
CA THR A 345 -11.79 2.02 -7.67
C THR A 345 -11.60 3.28 -8.50
N VAL A 346 -12.71 3.91 -8.89
CA VAL A 346 -12.71 5.16 -9.65
C VAL A 346 -13.79 6.08 -9.11
N ASP A 347 -13.41 7.30 -8.69
CA ASP A 347 -14.34 8.28 -8.11
C ASP A 347 -15.21 7.76 -6.95
N GLY A 348 -14.68 6.78 -6.18
CA GLY A 348 -15.36 6.14 -5.06
C GLY A 348 -16.25 4.94 -5.43
N ASP A 349 -16.32 4.60 -6.72
CA ASP A 349 -17.04 3.44 -7.27
C ASP A 349 -16.08 2.26 -7.43
N ASN A 350 -16.41 1.13 -6.81
CA ASN A 350 -15.61 -0.09 -6.79
C ASN A 350 -16.05 -1.02 -7.91
N ILE A 351 -15.11 -1.45 -8.73
CA ILE A 351 -15.39 -2.27 -9.91
C ILE A 351 -14.65 -3.59 -9.83
N LEU A 352 -15.38 -4.71 -9.95
CA LEU A 352 -14.77 -6.01 -10.14
C LEU A 352 -14.28 -6.11 -11.59
N GLN A 353 -12.97 -6.25 -11.79
CA GLN A 353 -12.37 -6.40 -13.11
C GLN A 353 -11.74 -7.79 -13.23
N TYR A 354 -12.26 -8.55 -14.18
CA TYR A 354 -11.70 -9.85 -14.54
C TYR A 354 -10.84 -9.73 -15.79
N THR A 355 -9.63 -10.27 -15.71
CA THR A 355 -8.69 -10.37 -16.82
C THR A 355 -8.47 -11.82 -17.22
N ILE A 356 -8.13 -12.06 -18.50
CA ILE A 356 -8.02 -13.41 -19.07
C ILE A 356 -9.31 -14.23 -18.78
N PHE A 357 -10.46 -13.55 -18.87
CA PHE A 357 -11.73 -14.10 -18.40
C PHE A 357 -12.11 -15.34 -19.22
N ASN A 358 -12.28 -16.48 -18.55
CA ASN A 358 -12.89 -17.68 -19.11
C ASN A 358 -14.22 -18.01 -18.39
N PHE A 359 -14.17 -18.13 -17.07
CA PHE A 359 -15.30 -18.08 -16.16
C PHE A 359 -14.81 -17.63 -14.78
N VAL A 360 -15.70 -17.19 -13.90
CA VAL A 360 -15.39 -16.92 -12.50
C VAL A 360 -16.50 -17.47 -11.61
N GLY A 361 -16.11 -18.18 -10.56
CA GLY A 361 -17.01 -18.55 -9.47
C GLY A 361 -16.91 -17.55 -8.33
N MET A 362 -18.06 -17.03 -7.89
CA MET A 362 -18.22 -16.24 -6.67
C MET A 362 -19.01 -17.07 -5.65
N GLU A 363 -18.65 -16.95 -4.38
CA GLU A 363 -19.29 -17.71 -3.30
C GLU A 363 -19.67 -16.81 -2.12
N PHE A 364 -20.87 -17.03 -1.59
CA PHE A 364 -21.49 -16.34 -0.47
C PHE A 364 -22.26 -17.37 0.37
N SER A 365 -21.56 -18.42 0.79
CA SER A 365 -22.11 -19.59 1.51
C SER A 365 -21.95 -19.50 3.03
N ALA A 366 -21.22 -18.51 3.54
CA ALA A 366 -20.95 -18.35 4.98
C ALA A 366 -21.45 -16.99 5.53
N PRO A 367 -22.77 -16.84 5.80
CA PRO A 367 -23.84 -17.82 5.58
C PRO A 367 -24.42 -17.76 4.15
N THR A 368 -25.18 -18.79 3.77
CA THR A 368 -26.04 -18.75 2.59
C THR A 368 -27.11 -17.66 2.71
N ILE A 369 -27.71 -17.29 1.58
CA ILE A 369 -28.71 -16.23 1.48
C ILE A 369 -30.10 -16.82 1.25
N ASP A 370 -31.05 -16.45 2.09
CA ASP A 370 -32.48 -16.64 1.83
C ASP A 370 -33.01 -15.50 0.95
N ALA A 371 -33.15 -15.79 -0.34
CA ALA A 371 -33.72 -14.91 -1.35
C ALA A 371 -35.17 -15.31 -1.72
N THR A 372 -35.88 -16.05 -0.86
CA THR A 372 -37.27 -16.51 -1.15
C THR A 372 -38.26 -15.37 -1.32
N SER A 373 -38.04 -14.24 -0.64
CA SER A 373 -38.85 -13.01 -0.78
C SER A 373 -38.48 -12.16 -2.00
N MET A 374 -37.38 -12.48 -2.69
CA MET A 374 -36.89 -11.72 -3.84
C MET A 374 -37.63 -12.13 -5.12
N THR A 375 -37.70 -11.25 -6.12
CA THR A 375 -38.33 -11.53 -7.42
C THR A 375 -37.31 -11.58 -8.55
N HIS A 376 -36.17 -10.93 -8.40
CA HIS A 376 -35.12 -10.83 -9.42
C HIS A 376 -33.71 -10.95 -8.83
N PHE A 377 -32.78 -11.34 -9.69
CA PHE A 377 -31.35 -11.10 -9.53
C PHE A 377 -30.89 -10.07 -10.56
N HIS A 378 -30.06 -9.12 -10.14
CA HIS A 378 -29.50 -8.06 -10.98
C HIS A 378 -27.97 -8.14 -11.00
N LEU A 379 -27.40 -7.83 -12.17
CA LEU A 379 -25.98 -7.49 -12.32
C LEU A 379 -25.77 -6.51 -13.47
N ASP A 380 -24.76 -5.65 -13.33
CA ASP A 380 -24.25 -4.82 -14.42
C ASP A 380 -22.94 -5.42 -14.94
N ALA A 381 -22.82 -5.54 -16.27
CA ALA A 381 -21.62 -6.03 -16.93
C ALA A 381 -21.14 -5.08 -18.02
N TYR A 382 -19.83 -4.86 -18.12
CA TYR A 382 -19.22 -4.03 -19.15
C TYR A 382 -18.10 -4.78 -19.87
N ILE A 383 -18.14 -4.79 -21.20
CA ILE A 383 -17.09 -5.39 -22.03
C ILE A 383 -16.30 -4.26 -22.72
N PRO A 384 -15.08 -3.94 -22.25
CA PRO A 384 -14.28 -2.84 -22.81
C PRO A 384 -13.77 -3.13 -24.23
N GLY A 385 -13.56 -4.41 -24.55
CA GLY A 385 -13.03 -4.86 -25.83
C GLY A 385 -14.10 -5.16 -26.88
N PRO A 386 -13.70 -5.47 -28.12
CA PRO A 386 -14.62 -5.94 -29.15
C PRO A 386 -15.26 -7.28 -28.76
N ILE A 387 -16.51 -7.48 -29.14
CA ILE A 387 -17.23 -8.75 -28.93
C ILE A 387 -17.04 -9.64 -30.16
N ALA A 388 -16.43 -10.81 -29.98
CA ALA A 388 -16.29 -11.80 -31.03
C ALA A 388 -17.66 -12.33 -31.50
N GLY A 389 -17.77 -12.64 -32.80
CA GLY A 389 -18.99 -13.21 -33.36
C GLY A 389 -19.36 -14.53 -32.68
N GLY A 390 -20.58 -14.61 -32.16
CA GLY A 390 -21.08 -15.81 -31.46
C GLY A 390 -20.72 -15.90 -29.98
N ARG A 391 -20.06 -14.89 -29.40
CA ARG A 391 -19.79 -14.81 -27.95
C ARG A 391 -21.07 -15.02 -27.14
N GLU A 392 -20.93 -15.79 -26.07
CA GLU A 392 -21.93 -15.98 -25.03
C GLU A 392 -21.43 -15.35 -23.74
N PHE A 393 -22.35 -14.92 -22.90
CA PHE A 393 -22.09 -14.64 -21.50
C PHE A 393 -23.16 -15.37 -20.70
N ARG A 394 -22.77 -16.20 -19.74
CA ARG A 394 -23.72 -17.00 -18.97
C ARG A 394 -23.68 -16.60 -17.52
N VAL A 395 -24.87 -16.44 -16.95
CA VAL A 395 -25.07 -16.15 -15.54
C VAL A 395 -25.69 -17.39 -14.92
N LEU A 396 -24.96 -18.03 -14.01
CA LEU A 396 -25.37 -19.21 -13.28
C LEU A 396 -25.58 -18.84 -11.82
N LEU A 397 -26.77 -19.13 -11.30
CA LEU A 397 -27.07 -19.03 -9.88
C LEU A 397 -27.21 -20.44 -9.29
N VAL A 398 -26.71 -20.62 -8.07
CA VAL A 398 -26.71 -21.91 -7.36
C VAL A 398 -27.31 -21.73 -5.97
N ASP A 399 -28.22 -22.62 -5.61
CA ASP A 399 -28.80 -22.81 -4.29
C ASP A 399 -28.31 -24.16 -3.73
N PHE A 400 -27.76 -24.16 -2.52
CA PHE A 400 -27.20 -25.35 -1.85
C PHE A 400 -28.27 -26.23 -1.19
N GLY A 401 -29.52 -26.16 -1.64
CA GLY A 401 -30.56 -27.06 -1.15
C GLY A 401 -30.90 -26.85 0.32
N ALA A 402 -31.53 -27.84 0.94
CA ALA A 402 -32.03 -27.76 2.31
C ALA A 402 -30.93 -27.96 3.36
N ASP A 403 -29.83 -28.63 3.01
CA ASP A 403 -28.70 -28.84 3.92
C ASP A 403 -27.76 -27.62 4.03
N GLY A 404 -27.89 -26.66 3.10
CA GLY A 404 -27.14 -25.41 3.08
C GLY A 404 -25.65 -25.61 2.79
N SER A 405 -25.26 -26.75 2.23
CA SER A 405 -23.86 -27.13 1.99
C SER A 405 -23.65 -27.53 0.54
N TYR A 406 -22.45 -27.27 0.01
CA TYR A 406 -22.12 -27.72 -1.34
C TYR A 406 -22.00 -29.24 -1.38
N GLY A 407 -22.69 -29.87 -2.34
CA GLY A 407 -22.59 -31.30 -2.57
C GLY A 407 -23.37 -32.13 -1.55
N GLY A 408 -24.69 -31.99 -1.54
CA GLY A 408 -25.63 -32.86 -0.81
C GLY A 408 -26.51 -33.71 -1.72
N GLY A 409 -26.53 -33.37 -3.02
CA GLY A 409 -27.43 -33.96 -4.03
C GLY A 409 -28.79 -33.27 -4.11
N ASP A 410 -29.02 -32.26 -3.28
CA ASP A 410 -30.17 -31.36 -3.28
C ASP A 410 -29.84 -29.95 -3.82
N ASP A 411 -28.58 -29.67 -4.15
CA ASP A 411 -28.14 -28.45 -4.83
C ASP A 411 -28.94 -28.24 -6.14
N THR A 412 -29.46 -27.03 -6.34
CA THR A 412 -30.15 -26.65 -7.56
C THR A 412 -29.48 -25.45 -8.22
N ARG A 413 -29.56 -25.36 -9.55
CA ARG A 413 -28.89 -24.31 -10.32
C ARG A 413 -29.59 -24.03 -11.63
N HIS A 414 -29.50 -22.80 -12.08
CA HIS A 414 -29.97 -22.41 -13.41
C HIS A 414 -28.96 -21.49 -14.10
N SER A 415 -28.78 -21.72 -15.40
CA SER A 415 -27.92 -20.90 -16.26
C SER A 415 -28.76 -20.12 -17.25
N THR A 416 -28.58 -18.79 -17.30
CA THR A 416 -29.14 -17.96 -18.38
C THR A 416 -28.02 -17.48 -19.30
N THR A 417 -28.20 -17.68 -20.60
CA THR A 417 -27.23 -17.31 -21.63
C THR A 417 -27.65 -16.03 -22.35
N PHE A 418 -26.72 -15.08 -22.43
CA PHE A 418 -26.83 -13.84 -23.17
C PHE A 418 -25.94 -13.86 -24.42
N ARG A 419 -26.44 -13.27 -25.50
CA ARG A 419 -25.76 -13.13 -26.80
C ARG A 419 -26.07 -11.75 -27.38
N ALA A 420 -25.44 -11.38 -28.50
CA ALA A 420 -25.89 -10.23 -29.27
C ALA A 420 -27.38 -10.39 -29.67
N PRO A 421 -28.20 -9.31 -29.66
CA PRO A 421 -27.80 -7.91 -29.45
C PRO A 421 -27.75 -7.45 -27.99
N THR A 422 -28.05 -8.31 -27.00
CA THR A 422 -27.97 -7.94 -25.58
C THR A 422 -26.53 -7.65 -25.17
N LEU A 423 -25.58 -8.49 -25.62
CA LEU A 423 -24.17 -8.22 -25.41
C LEU A 423 -23.69 -7.12 -26.36
N VAL A 424 -23.27 -6.00 -25.77
CA VAL A 424 -22.70 -4.83 -26.47
C VAL A 424 -21.32 -4.49 -25.90
N SER A 425 -20.46 -3.96 -26.77
CA SER A 425 -19.11 -3.50 -26.40
C SER A 425 -19.17 -2.04 -25.96
N GLN A 426 -18.31 -1.66 -25.02
CA GLN A 426 -18.13 -0.28 -24.55
C GLN A 426 -19.42 0.38 -24.02
N SER A 427 -20.29 -0.41 -23.42
CA SER A 427 -21.50 0.05 -22.73
C SER A 427 -21.84 -0.93 -21.63
N TRP A 428 -22.40 -0.42 -20.52
CA TRP A 428 -22.94 -1.26 -19.47
C TRP A 428 -24.18 -2.01 -19.96
N ILE A 429 -24.28 -3.25 -19.54
CA ILE A 429 -25.37 -4.17 -19.80
C ILE A 429 -25.98 -4.52 -18.45
N SER A 430 -27.14 -3.94 -18.15
CA SER A 430 -27.92 -4.31 -16.98
C SER A 430 -28.71 -5.58 -17.27
N ILE A 431 -28.48 -6.61 -16.46
CA ILE A 431 -29.10 -7.92 -16.60
C ILE A 431 -30.01 -8.15 -15.39
N ASP A 432 -31.32 -8.11 -15.65
CA ASP A 432 -32.36 -8.49 -14.70
C ASP A 432 -32.87 -9.90 -15.02
N LEU A 433 -32.61 -10.83 -14.10
CA LEU A 433 -33.08 -12.20 -14.17
C LEU A 433 -34.29 -12.41 -13.25
N PRO A 434 -35.52 -12.47 -13.78
CA PRO A 434 -36.68 -12.80 -12.96
C PRO A 434 -36.57 -14.26 -12.50
N PHE A 435 -36.69 -14.53 -11.19
CA PHE A 435 -36.60 -15.90 -10.66
C PHE A 435 -37.64 -16.85 -11.28
N SER A 436 -38.77 -16.32 -11.77
CA SER A 436 -39.77 -17.10 -12.49
C SER A 436 -39.27 -17.71 -13.80
N SER A 437 -38.20 -17.19 -14.41
CA SER A 437 -37.59 -17.76 -15.62
C SER A 437 -36.51 -18.80 -15.29
N LEU A 438 -36.00 -18.82 -14.06
CA LEU A 438 -34.90 -19.66 -13.61
C LEU A 438 -35.38 -21.05 -13.16
N THR A 439 -36.08 -21.76 -14.04
CA THR A 439 -36.78 -23.04 -13.75
C THR A 439 -35.91 -24.18 -13.20
N GLY A 440 -34.59 -24.04 -13.25
CA GLY A 440 -33.63 -25.01 -12.70
C GLY A 440 -33.24 -24.74 -11.24
N LEU A 441 -33.60 -23.58 -10.69
CA LEU A 441 -33.52 -23.29 -9.26
C LEU A 441 -34.77 -23.85 -8.59
N GLY A 442 -34.60 -24.94 -7.83
CA GLY A 442 -35.70 -25.59 -7.11
C GLY A 442 -36.08 -24.88 -5.81
N SER A 443 -35.14 -24.14 -5.23
CA SER A 443 -35.33 -23.26 -4.08
C SER A 443 -34.54 -21.97 -4.25
N ARG A 444 -34.73 -21.04 -3.31
CA ARG A 444 -33.96 -19.80 -3.15
C ARG A 444 -33.65 -19.52 -1.67
N SER A 445 -33.82 -20.52 -0.81
CA SER A 445 -33.65 -20.38 0.63
C SER A 445 -32.18 -20.41 1.04
N ASN A 446 -31.31 -20.95 0.18
CA ASN A 446 -29.89 -21.15 0.44
C ASN A 446 -29.07 -20.81 -0.81
N MET A 447 -29.31 -19.62 -1.38
CA MET A 447 -28.48 -19.09 -2.45
C MET A 447 -27.03 -18.98 -1.96
N ALA A 448 -26.07 -19.50 -2.73
CA ALA A 448 -24.70 -19.66 -2.24
C ALA A 448 -23.62 -19.31 -3.27
N GLN A 449 -23.90 -19.41 -4.57
CA GLN A 449 -22.92 -19.11 -5.60
C GLN A 449 -23.51 -18.37 -6.80
N LEU A 450 -22.66 -17.53 -7.38
CA LEU A 450 -22.85 -16.89 -8.68
C LEU A 450 -21.66 -17.31 -9.56
N ILE A 451 -21.93 -17.86 -10.72
CA ILE A 451 -20.90 -18.25 -11.68
C ILE A 451 -21.14 -17.49 -12.97
N LEU A 452 -20.13 -16.75 -13.42
CA LEU A 452 -20.15 -16.06 -14.70
C LEU A 452 -19.27 -16.82 -15.69
N GLU A 453 -19.82 -17.23 -16.84
CA GLU A 453 -19.08 -17.99 -17.87
C GLU A 453 -19.18 -17.32 -19.24
N GLY A 454 -18.48 -17.91 -20.23
CA GLY A 454 -18.50 -17.47 -21.62
C GLY A 454 -17.38 -16.51 -21.99
N GLY A 455 -16.36 -16.43 -21.15
CA GLY A 455 -15.16 -15.66 -21.42
C GLY A 455 -14.33 -16.23 -22.58
N ASP A 456 -13.71 -15.32 -23.32
CA ASP A 456 -12.86 -15.56 -24.49
C ASP A 456 -11.40 -15.12 -24.24
N GLY A 457 -11.04 -14.94 -22.97
CA GLY A 457 -9.74 -14.40 -22.54
C GLY A 457 -9.68 -12.86 -22.52
N SER A 458 -10.76 -12.17 -22.91
CA SER A 458 -10.84 -10.70 -22.81
C SER A 458 -11.10 -10.21 -21.38
N LYS A 459 -11.08 -8.89 -21.18
CA LYS A 459 -11.49 -8.24 -19.95
C LYS A 459 -13.02 -8.13 -19.87
N ILE A 460 -13.57 -8.18 -18.67
CA ILE A 460 -14.95 -7.83 -18.36
C ILE A 460 -15.00 -7.14 -16.99
N PHE A 461 -15.82 -6.11 -16.86
CA PHE A 461 -16.09 -5.45 -15.59
C PHE A 461 -17.48 -5.84 -15.10
N ILE A 462 -17.61 -6.01 -13.79
CA ILE A 462 -18.85 -6.38 -13.12
C ILE A 462 -19.09 -5.39 -11.98
N ASP A 463 -20.34 -4.96 -11.85
CA ASP A 463 -20.79 -4.08 -10.79
C ASP A 463 -22.26 -4.43 -10.43
N ASN A 464 -22.76 -3.88 -9.32
CA ASN A 464 -24.16 -3.93 -8.91
C ASN A 464 -24.75 -5.35 -8.88
N LEU A 465 -24.14 -6.26 -8.14
CA LEU A 465 -24.64 -7.61 -7.89
C LEU A 465 -25.63 -7.60 -6.72
N TYR A 466 -26.92 -7.85 -6.98
CA TYR A 466 -27.91 -7.90 -5.90
C TYR A 466 -29.18 -8.69 -6.25
N PHE A 467 -29.89 -9.14 -5.22
CA PHE A 467 -31.26 -9.64 -5.33
C PHE A 467 -32.25 -8.55 -4.90
N TYR A 468 -33.41 -8.46 -5.56
CA TYR A 468 -34.44 -7.49 -5.16
C TYR A 468 -35.87 -8.01 -5.37
N ASN A 469 -36.87 -7.34 -4.76
CA ASN A 469 -38.30 -7.65 -4.97
C ASN A 469 -39.18 -6.55 -5.55
#